data_AF-A0ABD1R4C0-F1
#
_entry.id   AF-A0ABD1R4C0-F1
#
_cell.length_a   1.000
_cell.length_b   1.000
_cell.length_c   1.000
_cell.angle_alpha   90.00
_cell.angle_beta   90.00
_cell.angle_gamma   90.00
#
_symmetry.space_group_name_H-M   'P 1'
#
loop_
_entity.id
_entity.type
_entity.pdbx_description
1 polymer ?
#
loop_
_entity_poly.entity_id
_entity_poly.type
_entity_poly.pdbx_seq_one_letter_code
_entity_poly.pdbx_strand_id
1 'polypeptide(L)'
;MFERPDSRNRWDSPLFELWPSRDGIEKSSAAIVDAIMYLTKKVDSKTRDVKVLQPTLATQNARITEATPLYEMDRATQEVINMIVEAQSQAMGGPLSGVSLGPGLATIDISWPFGLPELLRLRRTFIKLTGQSSLSGPPPPSDADSAKRMFADYLNRELGNG
;
A
#
# COMPACT_ATOMS: atom_id res chain seq x y z
N MET A 1 42.57 -0.21 14.88
CA MET A 1 42.57 1.03 14.09
C MET A 1 41.19 1.67 14.25
N PHE A 2 41.11 2.97 14.47
CA PHE A 2 39.82 3.67 14.51
C PHE A 2 39.51 4.17 13.10
N GLU A 3 38.35 3.82 12.57
CA GLU A 3 37.86 4.30 11.27
C GLU A 3 36.93 5.50 11.51
N ARG A 4 37.17 6.60 10.80
CA ARG A 4 36.35 7.80 10.93
C ARG A 4 35.06 7.63 10.11
N PRO A 5 33.91 8.08 10.62
CA PRO A 5 32.65 8.03 9.89
C PRO A 5 32.76 8.74 8.52
N ASP A 6 32.23 8.13 7.44
CA ASP A 6 32.27 8.71 6.09
C ASP A 6 31.06 9.61 5.82
N SER A 7 31.31 10.91 5.75
CA SER A 7 30.29 11.93 5.45
C SER A 7 29.65 11.81 4.07
N ARG A 8 30.25 11.06 3.14
CA ARG A 8 29.67 10.78 1.82
C ARG A 8 28.54 9.77 1.88
N ASN A 9 28.50 8.98 2.95
CA ASN A 9 27.51 7.94 3.12
C ASN A 9 26.42 8.44 4.08
N ARG A 10 25.17 8.52 3.60
CA ARG A 10 24.07 9.12 4.36
C ARG A 10 23.84 8.46 5.73
N TRP A 11 24.13 7.17 5.85
CA TRP A 11 23.94 6.42 7.11
C TRP A 11 25.18 6.43 8.02
N ASP A 12 26.33 6.88 7.51
CA ASP A 12 27.60 6.97 8.26
C ASP A 12 28.09 8.42 8.42
N SER A 13 27.27 9.40 8.01
CA SER A 13 27.59 10.80 8.21
C SER A 13 27.33 11.21 9.67
N PRO A 14 28.33 11.73 10.40
CA PRO A 14 28.16 12.12 11.78
C PRO A 14 27.28 13.39 11.87
N LEU A 15 26.41 13.45 12.89
CA LEU A 15 25.52 14.60 13.11
C LEU A 15 26.28 15.83 13.65
N PHE A 16 27.29 15.58 14.49
CA PHE A 16 28.23 16.57 15.01
C PHE A 16 29.55 15.85 15.38
N GLU A 17 30.65 16.58 15.39
CA GLU A 17 31.98 16.08 15.79
C GLU A 17 32.50 16.90 16.97
N LEU A 18 33.08 16.24 17.96
CA LEU A 18 33.63 16.89 19.16
C LEU A 18 35.16 16.72 19.18
N TRP A 19 35.87 17.78 19.58
CA TRP A 19 37.32 17.75 19.73
C TRP A 19 37.73 18.02 21.18
N PRO A 20 37.69 17.02 22.09
CA PRO A 20 37.90 17.22 23.52
C PRO A 20 39.20 17.96 23.88
N SER A 21 40.30 17.66 23.17
CA SER A 21 41.61 18.27 23.40
C SER A 21 41.71 19.72 22.95
N ARG A 22 40.87 20.17 22.02
CA ARG A 22 40.86 21.55 21.51
C ARG A 22 39.81 22.39 22.22
N ASP A 23 38.64 21.80 22.45
CA ASP A 23 37.45 22.49 22.91
C ASP A 23 37.30 22.40 24.45
N GLY A 24 38.24 21.75 25.16
CA GLY A 24 38.24 21.63 26.62
C GLY A 24 37.04 20.85 27.17
N ILE A 25 36.50 19.93 26.37
CA ILE A 25 35.26 19.21 26.68
C ILE A 25 35.59 18.01 27.55
N GLU A 26 35.17 18.06 28.82
CA GLU A 26 35.24 16.94 29.76
C GLU A 26 33.98 16.07 29.65
N LYS A 27 34.04 14.84 30.18
CA LYS A 27 32.91 13.88 30.11
C LYS A 27 31.60 14.42 30.72
N SER A 28 31.70 15.42 31.60
CA SER A 28 30.59 16.05 32.31
C SER A 28 30.23 17.43 31.74
N SER A 29 30.78 17.83 30.59
CA SER A 29 30.51 19.14 30.00
C SER A 29 29.03 19.29 29.67
N ALA A 30 28.46 20.43 30.07
CA ALA A 30 27.05 20.77 29.86
C ALA A 30 26.61 20.58 28.41
N ALA A 31 27.48 20.88 27.43
CA ALA A 31 27.20 20.68 26.02
C ALA A 31 26.90 19.22 25.63
N ILE A 32 27.59 18.24 26.23
CA ILE A 32 27.33 16.81 25.98
C ILE A 32 26.00 16.41 26.63
N VAL A 33 25.76 16.87 27.86
CA VAL A 33 24.51 16.59 28.59
C VAL A 33 23.32 17.20 27.85
N ASP A 34 23.43 18.42 27.36
CA ASP A 34 22.40 19.11 26.59
C ASP A 34 22.14 18.42 25.24
N ALA A 35 23.18 17.96 24.55
CA ALA A 35 23.04 17.22 23.30
C ALA A 35 22.36 15.86 23.50
N ILE A 36 22.75 15.10 24.54
CA ILE A 36 22.12 13.83 24.88
C ILE A 36 20.67 14.07 25.32
N MET A 37 20.41 15.08 26.14
CA MET A 37 19.06 15.43 26.56
C MET A 37 18.22 15.85 25.35
N TYR A 38 18.75 16.60 24.39
CA TYR A 38 18.06 16.94 23.15
C TYR A 38 17.70 15.70 22.31
N LEU A 39 18.59 14.73 22.22
CA LEU A 39 18.38 13.49 21.45
C LEU A 39 17.47 12.47 22.14
N THR A 40 17.48 12.44 23.48
CA THR A 40 16.79 11.40 24.27
C THR A 40 15.52 11.89 24.96
N LYS A 41 15.27 13.21 24.99
CA LYS A 41 14.04 13.77 25.56
C LYS A 41 12.85 13.25 24.76
N LYS A 42 11.96 12.52 25.44
CA LYS A 42 10.65 12.17 24.90
C LYS A 42 9.90 13.48 24.61
N VAL A 43 9.64 13.72 23.34
CA VAL A 43 8.86 14.87 22.88
C VAL A 43 7.41 14.62 23.27
N ASP A 44 7.00 15.15 24.43
CA ASP A 44 5.59 15.38 24.69
C ASP A 44 5.12 16.44 23.68
N SER A 45 4.10 16.08 22.91
CA SER A 45 3.50 16.79 21.77
C SER A 45 3.02 18.22 22.06
N LYS A 46 3.30 18.76 23.25
CA LYS A 46 2.88 20.07 23.74
C LYS A 46 3.96 21.15 23.71
N THR A 47 5.25 20.81 23.60
CA THR A 47 6.33 21.81 23.53
C THR A 47 7.00 21.80 22.16
N ARG A 48 6.77 22.87 21.39
CA ARG A 48 7.28 23.10 20.03
C ARG A 48 8.77 23.52 20.00
N ASP A 49 9.58 23.06 20.94
CA ASP A 49 10.98 23.52 21.10
C ASP A 49 12.03 22.42 20.91
N VAL A 50 11.71 21.47 20.04
CA VAL A 50 12.74 20.72 19.34
C VAL A 50 12.51 21.06 17.89
N LYS A 51 13.59 21.32 17.17
CA LYS A 51 13.64 21.29 15.70
C LYS A 51 13.33 19.83 15.32
N VAL A 52 12.07 19.42 15.52
CA VAL A 52 11.56 18.08 15.27
C VAL A 52 11.96 17.83 13.84
N LEU A 53 12.89 16.90 13.65
CA LEU A 53 13.30 16.47 12.32
C LEU A 53 12.00 16.13 11.60
N GLN A 54 11.59 17.02 10.69
CA GLN A 54 10.34 16.81 9.99
C GLN A 54 10.51 15.48 9.26
N PRO A 55 9.63 14.49 9.50
CA PRO A 55 9.70 13.25 8.76
C PRO A 55 9.66 13.61 7.29
N THR A 56 10.77 13.38 6.59
CA THR A 56 10.83 13.61 5.16
C THR A 56 9.75 12.76 4.50
N LEU A 57 9.22 13.16 3.34
CA LEU A 57 8.14 12.45 2.64
C LEU A 57 8.33 10.91 2.55
N ALA A 58 9.58 10.43 2.59
CA ALA A 58 9.93 9.01 2.59
C ALA A 58 9.66 8.25 3.92
N THR A 59 9.48 8.93 5.06
CA THR A 59 9.23 8.33 6.38
C THR A 59 7.89 8.74 7.00
N GLN A 60 7.09 9.57 6.31
CA GLN A 60 5.68 9.62 6.61
C GLN A 60 5.06 8.30 6.16
N ASN A 61 4.82 7.40 7.11
CA ASN A 61 3.82 6.36 6.93
C ASN A 61 2.55 7.08 6.48
N ALA A 62 2.10 6.79 5.25
CA ALA A 62 0.87 7.34 4.72
C ALA A 62 -0.18 7.16 5.82
N ARG A 63 -0.74 8.27 6.32
CA ARG A 63 -1.83 8.20 7.29
C ARG A 63 -2.87 7.30 6.64
N ILE A 64 -3.19 6.18 7.29
CA ILE A 64 -4.33 5.33 6.94
C ILE A 64 -5.56 6.16 7.30
N THR A 65 -5.82 7.17 6.48
CA THR A 65 -6.98 8.03 6.52
C THR A 65 -7.99 7.30 5.65
N GLU A 66 -9.13 6.95 6.26
CA GLU A 66 -10.34 6.39 5.65
C GLU A 66 -10.13 5.65 4.32
N ALA A 67 -10.16 4.31 4.39
CA ALA A 67 -9.97 3.36 3.30
C ALA A 67 -10.01 4.01 1.91
N THR A 68 -8.81 4.25 1.35
CA THR A 68 -8.67 4.86 0.03
C THR A 68 -9.57 4.09 -0.93
N PRO A 69 -10.47 4.72 -1.71
CA PRO A 69 -11.39 4.02 -2.60
C PRO A 69 -10.73 2.95 -3.50
N LEU A 70 -9.44 3.16 -3.82
CA LEU A 70 -8.59 2.20 -4.50
C LEU A 70 -8.34 0.91 -3.70
N TYR A 71 -8.10 0.99 -2.40
CA TYR A 71 -7.91 -0.18 -1.53
C TYR A 71 -9.19 -1.01 -1.42
N GLU A 72 -10.34 -0.36 -1.22
CA GLU A 72 -11.64 -1.08 -1.16
C GLU A 72 -11.96 -1.74 -2.52
N MET A 73 -11.68 -1.06 -3.63
CA MET A 73 -11.80 -1.63 -4.98
C MET A 73 -10.84 -2.80 -5.20
N ASP A 74 -9.57 -2.66 -4.80
CA ASP A 74 -8.57 -3.72 -4.92
C ASP A 74 -8.97 -4.94 -4.10
N ARG A 75 -9.47 -4.74 -2.88
CA ARG A 75 -9.98 -5.81 -2.03
C ARG A 75 -11.20 -6.49 -2.65
N ALA A 76 -12.19 -5.70 -3.08
CA ALA A 76 -13.42 -6.19 -3.68
C ALA A 76 -13.17 -7.04 -4.94
N THR A 77 -12.27 -6.60 -5.82
CA THR A 77 -11.89 -7.35 -7.02
C THR A 77 -11.14 -8.65 -6.69
N GLN A 78 -10.31 -8.65 -5.64
CA GLN A 78 -9.64 -9.86 -5.18
C GLN A 78 -10.62 -10.89 -4.61
N GLU A 79 -11.64 -10.45 -3.88
CA GLU A 79 -12.70 -11.34 -3.37
C GLU A 79 -13.42 -12.05 -4.52
N VAL A 80 -13.70 -11.36 -5.63
CA VAL A 80 -14.30 -11.97 -6.83
C VAL A 80 -13.39 -13.02 -7.46
N ILE A 81 -12.08 -12.74 -7.58
CA ILE A 81 -11.12 -13.75 -8.08
C ILE A 81 -11.11 -14.99 -7.19
N ASN A 82 -11.07 -14.80 -5.86
CA ASN A 82 -11.07 -15.92 -4.93
C ASN A 82 -12.35 -16.76 -5.09
N MET A 83 -13.53 -16.13 -5.20
CA MET A 83 -14.79 -16.85 -5.43
C MET A 83 -14.77 -17.67 -6.74
N ILE A 84 -14.17 -17.13 -7.80
CA ILE A 84 -14.01 -17.85 -9.07
C ILE A 84 -13.08 -19.06 -8.90
N VAL A 85 -11.93 -18.87 -8.27
CA VAL A 85 -10.94 -19.95 -8.06
C VAL A 85 -11.52 -21.05 -7.16
N GLU A 86 -12.25 -20.69 -6.12
CA GLU A 86 -12.95 -21.64 -5.26
C GLU A 86 -14.04 -22.38 -6.06
N ALA A 87 -14.83 -21.70 -6.89
CA ALA A 87 -15.82 -22.38 -7.73
C ALA A 87 -15.16 -23.36 -8.72
N GLN A 88 -14.01 -23.00 -9.29
CA GLN A 88 -13.21 -23.88 -10.15
C GLN A 88 -12.66 -25.09 -9.41
N SER A 89 -12.22 -24.93 -8.15
CA SER A 89 -11.68 -26.03 -7.33
C SER A 89 -12.75 -27.05 -6.95
N GLN A 90 -13.96 -26.57 -6.63
CA GLN A 90 -15.10 -27.43 -6.27
C GLN A 90 -15.69 -28.19 -7.46
N ALA A 91 -15.48 -27.71 -8.69
CA ALA A 91 -16.10 -28.30 -9.87
C ALA A 91 -15.52 -29.66 -10.29
N MET A 92 -14.43 -30.16 -9.68
CA MET A 92 -13.87 -31.51 -9.86
C MET A 92 -13.86 -32.06 -11.32
N GLY A 93 -13.71 -31.20 -12.34
CA GLY A 93 -13.70 -31.60 -13.75
C GLY A 93 -15.07 -31.70 -14.45
N GLY A 94 -16.16 -31.28 -13.81
CA GLY A 94 -17.47 -31.09 -14.42
C GLY A 94 -17.63 -29.71 -15.10
N PRO A 95 -18.68 -29.51 -15.92
CA PRO A 95 -18.95 -28.21 -16.54
C PRO A 95 -19.20 -27.14 -15.47
N LEU A 96 -18.44 -26.04 -15.56
CA LEU A 96 -18.59 -24.88 -14.69
C LEU A 96 -19.85 -24.10 -15.09
N SER A 97 -21.03 -24.56 -14.67
CA SER A 97 -22.25 -23.77 -14.82
C SER A 97 -22.21 -22.61 -13.84
N GLY A 98 -21.91 -21.40 -14.36
CA GLY A 98 -22.15 -20.09 -13.75
C GLY A 98 -21.69 -19.90 -12.29
N VAL A 99 -20.64 -19.10 -12.06
CA VAL A 99 -20.22 -18.74 -10.69
C VAL A 99 -21.15 -17.66 -10.14
N SER A 100 -21.94 -18.02 -9.14
CA SER A 100 -22.76 -17.06 -8.38
C SER A 100 -21.89 -16.35 -7.34
N LEU A 101 -21.71 -15.04 -7.50
CA LEU A 101 -20.90 -14.21 -6.60
C LEU A 101 -21.67 -13.72 -5.35
N GLY A 102 -22.95 -14.07 -5.24
CA GLY A 102 -23.84 -13.65 -4.14
C GLY A 102 -25.03 -12.80 -4.60
N PRO A 103 -25.91 -12.41 -3.67
CA PRO A 103 -27.16 -11.72 -3.99
C PRO A 103 -26.91 -10.33 -4.60
N GLY A 104 -27.45 -10.09 -5.79
CA GLY A 104 -27.35 -8.80 -6.50
C GLY A 104 -26.05 -8.59 -7.30
N LEU A 105 -25.27 -9.65 -7.54
CA LEU A 105 -24.12 -9.67 -8.44
C LEU A 105 -24.44 -10.53 -9.67
N ALA A 106 -23.90 -10.15 -10.82
CA ALA A 106 -24.06 -10.93 -12.05
C ALA A 106 -23.38 -12.30 -11.89
N THR A 107 -24.05 -13.35 -12.35
CA THR A 107 -23.43 -14.67 -12.51
C THR A 107 -22.32 -14.55 -13.55
N ILE A 108 -21.14 -15.07 -13.24
CA ILE A 108 -20.05 -15.13 -14.23
C ILE A 108 -20.16 -16.45 -14.99
N ASP A 109 -20.37 -16.35 -16.30
CA ASP A 109 -20.42 -17.51 -17.18
C ASP A 109 -19.00 -17.97 -17.50
N ILE A 110 -18.53 -18.97 -16.76
CA ILE A 110 -17.20 -19.55 -16.94
C ILE A 110 -17.35 -20.81 -17.79
N SER A 111 -17.39 -20.64 -19.11
CA SER A 111 -17.46 -21.76 -20.06
C SER A 111 -16.20 -22.64 -20.05
N TRP A 112 -15.06 -22.09 -19.63
CA TRP A 112 -13.76 -22.77 -19.60
C TRP A 112 -12.95 -22.40 -18.34
N PRO A 113 -12.15 -23.32 -17.75
CA PRO A 113 -11.33 -23.00 -16.60
C PRO A 113 -10.23 -21.99 -16.95
N PHE A 114 -10.48 -20.71 -16.66
CA PHE A 114 -9.47 -19.65 -16.80
C PHE A 114 -8.36 -19.81 -15.76
N GLY A 115 -7.11 -19.68 -16.20
CA GLY A 115 -5.97 -19.72 -15.30
C GLY A 115 -5.93 -18.51 -14.38
N LEU A 116 -5.55 -18.70 -13.11
CA LEU A 116 -5.31 -17.61 -12.17
C LEU A 116 -4.44 -16.46 -12.74
N PRO A 117 -3.36 -16.72 -13.52
CA PRO A 117 -2.57 -15.64 -14.13
C PRO A 117 -3.38 -14.74 -15.06
N GLU A 118 -4.37 -15.29 -15.76
CA GLU A 118 -5.23 -14.56 -16.68
C GLU A 118 -6.25 -13.69 -15.93
N LEU A 119 -6.88 -14.23 -14.89
CA LEU A 119 -7.75 -13.46 -14.00
C LEU A 119 -7.00 -12.29 -13.35
N LEU A 120 -5.75 -12.50 -12.94
CA LEU A 120 -4.89 -11.44 -12.40
C LEU A 120 -4.53 -10.38 -13.46
N ARG A 121 -4.33 -10.79 -14.72
CA ARG A 121 -4.11 -9.85 -15.84
C ARG A 121 -5.34 -9.00 -16.10
N LEU A 122 -6.52 -9.61 -16.13
CA LEU A 122 -7.81 -8.93 -16.30
C LEU A 122 -8.06 -7.94 -15.14
N ARG A 123 -7.79 -8.34 -13.90
CA ARG A 123 -7.88 -7.45 -12.72
C ARG A 123 -6.97 -6.23 -12.83
N ARG A 124 -5.68 -6.41 -13.19
CA ARG A 124 -4.76 -5.27 -13.37
C ARG A 124 -5.25 -4.31 -14.46
N THR A 125 -5.81 -4.86 -15.54
CA THR A 125 -6.35 -4.07 -16.65
C THR A 125 -7.59 -3.29 -16.19
N PHE A 126 -8.51 -3.94 -15.49
CA PHE A 126 -9.68 -3.30 -14.90
C PHE A 126 -9.29 -2.15 -13.95
N ILE A 127 -8.39 -2.38 -12.99
CA ILE A 127 -7.92 -1.35 -12.04
C ILE A 127 -7.29 -0.17 -12.78
N LYS A 128 -6.51 -0.43 -13.83
CA LYS A 128 -5.92 0.63 -14.66
C LYS A 128 -7.00 1.44 -15.38
N LEU A 129 -8.00 0.76 -15.96
CA LEU A 129 -9.10 1.40 -16.67
C LEU A 129 -9.98 2.22 -15.73
N THR A 130 -10.33 1.72 -14.56
CA THR A 130 -11.15 2.45 -13.57
C THR A 130 -10.39 3.63 -12.96
N GLY A 131 -9.09 3.46 -12.69
CA GLY A 131 -8.22 4.55 -12.26
C GLY A 131 -8.13 5.67 -13.30
N GLN A 132 -8.01 5.34 -14.59
CA GLN A 132 -7.95 6.31 -15.69
C GLN A 132 -9.30 6.90 -16.08
N SER A 133 -10.40 6.15 -15.91
CA SER A 133 -11.77 6.58 -16.24
C SER A 133 -12.29 7.71 -15.35
N SER A 134 -11.62 8.00 -14.24
CA SER A 134 -11.82 9.22 -13.43
C SER A 134 -11.67 10.52 -14.24
N LEU A 135 -11.14 10.47 -15.48
CA LEU A 135 -10.95 11.62 -16.37
C LEU A 135 -11.95 11.73 -17.53
N SER A 136 -12.77 10.71 -17.84
CA SER A 136 -13.83 10.84 -18.89
C SER A 136 -14.87 9.70 -18.97
N GLY A 137 -14.92 8.77 -18.01
CA GLY A 137 -15.80 7.59 -18.03
C GLY A 137 -16.83 7.56 -16.88
N PRO A 138 -17.59 6.45 -16.75
CA PRO A 138 -18.52 6.22 -15.63
C PRO A 138 -17.80 6.43 -14.29
N PRO A 139 -18.50 6.96 -13.27
CA PRO A 139 -17.88 7.29 -11.99
C PRO A 139 -17.22 6.05 -11.38
N PRO A 140 -16.04 6.20 -10.73
CA PRO A 140 -15.39 5.10 -10.04
C PRO A 140 -16.34 4.51 -8.98
N PRO A 141 -16.22 3.21 -8.66
CA PRO A 141 -17.04 2.59 -7.63
C PRO A 141 -16.93 3.35 -6.31
N SER A 142 -18.08 3.78 -5.79
CA SER A 142 -18.15 4.47 -4.49
C SER A 142 -18.06 3.51 -3.31
N ASP A 143 -18.31 2.22 -3.55
CA ASP A 143 -18.47 1.19 -2.54
C ASP A 143 -18.02 -0.18 -3.07
N ALA A 144 -17.71 -1.10 -2.14
CA ALA A 144 -17.19 -2.42 -2.45
C ALA A 144 -18.15 -3.26 -3.30
N ASP A 145 -19.47 -3.15 -3.08
CA ASP A 145 -20.46 -3.93 -3.83
C ASP A 145 -20.56 -3.44 -5.29
N SER A 146 -20.55 -2.11 -5.50
CA SER A 146 -20.44 -1.54 -6.85
C SER A 146 -19.15 -1.94 -7.57
N ALA A 147 -18.03 -2.05 -6.85
CA ALA A 147 -16.77 -2.53 -7.41
C ALA A 147 -16.86 -4.01 -7.85
N LYS A 148 -17.51 -4.86 -7.05
CA LYS A 148 -17.77 -6.27 -7.40
C LYS A 148 -18.66 -6.39 -8.63
N ARG A 149 -19.75 -5.60 -8.71
CA ARG A 149 -20.65 -5.58 -9.88
C ARG A 149 -19.91 -5.18 -11.15
N MET A 150 -19.22 -4.04 -11.14
CA MET A 150 -18.51 -3.56 -12.32
C MET A 150 -17.40 -4.51 -12.78
N PHE A 151 -16.70 -5.17 -11.84
CA PHE A 151 -15.69 -6.15 -12.19
C PHE A 151 -16.30 -7.44 -12.76
N ALA A 152 -17.42 -7.92 -12.20
CA ALA A 152 -18.14 -9.08 -12.75
C ALA A 152 -18.66 -8.80 -14.17
N ASP A 153 -19.23 -7.62 -14.41
CA ASP A 153 -19.67 -7.20 -15.75
C ASP A 153 -18.49 -7.09 -16.73
N TYR A 154 -17.35 -6.57 -16.28
CA TYR A 154 -16.12 -6.52 -17.08
C TYR A 154 -15.65 -7.93 -17.44
N LEU A 155 -15.61 -8.85 -16.49
CA LEU A 155 -15.26 -10.25 -16.74
C LEU A 155 -16.22 -10.88 -17.74
N ASN A 156 -17.53 -10.72 -17.59
CA ASN A 156 -18.50 -11.27 -18.54
C ASN A 156 -18.32 -10.71 -19.97
N ARG A 157 -17.91 -9.44 -20.12
CA ARG A 157 -17.60 -8.86 -21.45
C ARG A 157 -16.32 -9.43 -22.06
N GLU A 158 -15.27 -9.54 -21.26
CA GLU A 158 -13.97 -10.04 -21.74
C GLU A 158 -13.99 -11.54 -22.01
N LEU A 159 -14.76 -12.31 -21.23
CA LEU A 159 -14.88 -13.76 -21.35
C LEU A 159 -15.98 -14.18 -22.32
N GLY A 160 -17.04 -13.38 -22.50
CA GLY A 160 -18.14 -13.65 -23.43
C GLY A 160 -17.86 -13.28 -24.88
N ASN A 161 -16.83 -12.46 -25.15
CA ASN A 161 -16.40 -12.10 -26.51
C ASN A 161 -15.24 -12.98 -27.05
N GLY A 162 -14.93 -14.09 -26.38
CA GLY A 162 -13.86 -15.04 -26.74
C GLY A 162 -14.35 -16.26 -27.50
#